data_AF-A0A2A5RVM1-F1
#
_entry.id   AF-A0A2A5RVM1-F1
#
_cell.length_a   1.000
_cell.length_b   1.000
_cell.length_c   1.000
_cell.angle_alpha   90.00
_cell.angle_beta   90.00
_cell.angle_gamma   90.00
#
_symmetry.space_group_name_H-M   'P 1'
#
loop_
_entity.id
_entity.type
_entity.pdbx_description
1 polymer ?
#
loop_
_entity_poly.entity_id
_entity_poly.type
_entity_poly.pdbx_seq_one_letter_code
_entity_poly.pdbx_strand_id
1 'polypeptide(L)' 'MMKEKEKTALIKERFDVAVGGLAQGITVITDKKTGVQYLAIAGSGTSVIVDKDGKPLLSERVDDDPKGISPF' A
#
# COMPACT_ATOMS: atom_id res chain seq x y z
N MET A 1 9.17 25.40 -2.33
CA MET A 1 9.85 24.47 -3.28
C MET A 1 10.74 23.41 -2.61
N MET A 2 11.54 23.72 -1.57
CA MET A 2 12.33 22.68 -0.85
C MET A 2 11.50 21.79 0.08
N LYS A 3 10.59 22.37 0.88
CA LYS A 3 9.74 21.65 1.84
C LYS A 3 8.77 20.64 1.23
N GLU A 4 8.32 20.86 -0.01
CA GLU A 4 7.40 19.92 -0.69
C GLU A 4 8.12 18.67 -1.21
N LYS A 5 9.36 18.83 -1.69
CA LYS A 5 10.19 17.70 -2.13
C LYS A 5 10.52 16.78 -0.95
N GLU A 6 10.86 17.36 0.21
CA GLU A 6 11.10 16.62 1.45
C GLU A 6 9.84 15.88 1.93
N LYS A 7 8.68 16.55 1.95
CA LYS A 7 7.40 15.88 2.27
C LYS A 7 7.10 14.73 1.31
N THR A 8 7.34 14.92 0.02
CA THR A 8 7.09 13.89 -1.00
C THR A 8 8.03 12.70 -0.81
N ALA A 9 9.30 12.95 -0.47
CA ALA A 9 10.26 11.90 -0.16
C ALA A 9 9.83 11.09 1.07
N LEU A 10 9.42 11.75 2.15
CA LEU A 10 8.92 11.09 3.37
C LEU A 10 7.65 10.25 3.10
N ILE A 11 6.76 10.73 2.23
CA ILE A 11 5.57 9.98 1.84
C ILE A 11 5.96 8.72 1.07
N LYS A 12 6.86 8.80 0.10
CA LYS A 12 7.35 7.63 -0.65
C LYS A 12 8.16 6.65 0.20
N GLU A 13 8.84 7.16 1.22
CA GLU A 13 9.55 6.32 2.19
C GLU A 13 8.57 5.48 3.01
N ARG A 14 7.42 6.03 3.40
CA ARG A 14 6.43 5.32 4.21
C ARG A 14 5.44 4.49 3.39
N PHE A 15 4.99 5.00 2.26
CA PHE A 15 3.91 4.41 1.48
C PHE A 15 4.44 3.86 0.16
N ASP A 16 4.19 2.58 -0.07
CA ASP A 16 4.38 1.97 -1.38
C ASP A 16 3.08 2.05 -2.19
N VAL A 17 3.20 2.28 -3.49
CA VAL A 17 2.06 2.59 -4.37
C VAL A 17 2.11 1.67 -5.58
N ALA A 18 1.26 0.65 -5.58
CA ALA A 18 1.07 -0.25 -6.69
C ALA A 18 -0.08 0.25 -7.57
N VAL A 19 0.26 0.79 -8.73
CA VAL A 19 -0.72 1.17 -9.76
C VAL A 19 -1.00 -0.06 -10.62
N GLY A 20 -2.23 -0.53 -10.64
CA GLY A 20 -2.57 -1.77 -11.34
C GLY A 20 -4.07 -1.92 -11.60
N GLY A 21 -4.40 -2.84 -12.52
CA GLY A 21 -5.76 -3.09 -12.99
C GLY A 21 -5.97 -2.72 -14.46
N LEU A 22 -7.04 -3.26 -15.05
CA LEU A 22 -7.41 -3.02 -16.45
C LEU A 22 -7.80 -1.56 -16.76
N ALA A 23 -8.02 -0.75 -15.72
CA ALA A 23 -8.36 0.66 -15.82
C ALA A 23 -7.30 1.51 -15.10
N GLN A 24 -6.71 2.48 -15.81
CA GLN A 24 -5.87 3.52 -15.22
C GLN A 24 -6.72 4.34 -14.24
N GLY A 25 -6.61 4.06 -12.94
CA GLY A 25 -7.42 4.74 -11.94
C GLY A 25 -7.59 3.99 -10.63
N ILE A 26 -7.22 2.71 -10.58
CA ILE A 26 -7.18 1.91 -9.36
C ILE A 26 -5.74 1.85 -8.84
N THR A 27 -5.55 2.07 -7.54
CA THR A 27 -4.25 2.05 -6.90
C THR A 27 -4.35 1.39 -5.54
N VAL A 28 -3.41 0.49 -5.24
CA VAL A 28 -3.22 -0.06 -3.90
C VAL A 28 -2.07 0.69 -3.24
N ILE A 29 -2.32 1.23 -2.05
CA ILE A 29 -1.33 1.94 -1.25
C ILE A 29 -1.04 1.10 0.00
N THR A 30 0.23 0.79 0.25
CA THR A 30 0.66 0.01 1.41
C THR A 30 1.41 0.92 2.40
N ASP A 31 0.91 1.05 3.64
CA ASP A 31 1.66 1.70 4.73
C ASP A 31 2.70 0.72 5.28
N LYS A 32 3.95 0.87 4.85
CA LYS A 32 5.04 -0.04 5.25
C LYS A 32 5.30 -0.06 6.76
N LYS A 33 4.87 0.97 7.50
CA LYS A 33 5.00 1.00 8.96
C LYS A 33 4.02 0.06 9.66
N THR A 34 2.79 -0.05 9.15
CA THR A 34 1.71 -0.80 9.82
C THR A 34 1.34 -2.08 9.09
N GLY A 35 1.67 -2.18 7.80
CA GLY A 35 1.21 -3.23 6.89
C GLY A 35 -0.18 -2.97 6.31
N VAL A 36 -0.89 -1.93 6.77
CA VAL A 36 -2.27 -1.66 6.30
C VAL A 36 -2.27 -1.27 4.83
N GLN A 37 -3.20 -1.86 4.08
CA GLN A 37 -3.40 -1.57 2.67
C GLN A 37 -4.67 -0.76 2.43
N TYR A 38 -4.60 0.14 1.45
CA TYR A 38 -5.69 1.01 1.04
C TYR A 38 -5.97 0.86 -0.45
N LEU A 39 -7.25 0.81 -0.82
CA LEU A 39 -7.71 0.96 -2.19
C LEU A 39 -8.03 2.42 -2.44
N ALA A 40 -7.36 3.04 -3.41
CA ALA A 40 -7.64 4.38 -3.88
C ALA A 40 -8.15 4.33 -5.32
N ILE A 41 -9.25 5.05 -5.58
CA ILE A 41 -9.84 5.16 -6.92
C ILE A 41 -9.84 6.64 -7.34
N ALA A 42 -9.23 6.94 -8.48
CA ALA A 42 -9.17 8.29 -9.03
C ALA A 42 -10.58 8.87 -9.26
N GLY A 43 -10.82 10.09 -8.77
CA GLY A 43 -12.14 10.75 -8.85
C GLY A 43 -13.20 10.20 -7.89
N SER A 44 -12.82 9.27 -7.00
CA SER A 44 -13.69 8.73 -5.95
C SER A 44 -13.07 8.98 -4.58
N GLY A 45 -12.61 7.95 -3.87
CA GLY A 45 -12.00 8.08 -2.56
C GLY A 45 -11.05 6.94 -2.23
N THR A 46 -10.71 6.84 -0.95
CA THR A 46 -9.78 5.85 -0.40
C THR A 46 -10.46 5.04 0.69
N SER A 47 -10.31 3.72 0.66
CA SER A 47 -10.82 2.81 1.70
C SER A 47 -9.75 1.84 2.17
N VAL A 48 -9.82 1.41 3.43
CA VAL A 48 -8.99 0.33 3.96
C VAL A 48 -9.44 -0.99 3.33
N ILE A 49 -8.48 -1.83 2.94
CA ILE A 49 -8.74 -3.22 2.53
C ILE A 49 -8.79 -4.07 3.79
N VAL A 50 -9.87 -4.83 3.97
CA VAL A 50 -10.12 -5.63 5.16
C VAL A 50 -10.36 -7.10 4.81
N ASP A 51 -10.11 -7.99 5.77
CA ASP A 51 -10.47 -9.40 5.68
C ASP A 51 -11.98 -9.64 5.93
N LYS A 52 -12.39 -10.90 5.87
CA LYS A 52 -13.79 -11.33 6.09
C LYS A 52 -14.35 -10.99 7.48
N ASP A 53 -13.48 -10.77 8.46
CA ASP A 53 -13.84 -10.44 9.85
C ASP A 53 -13.80 -8.93 10.09
N GLY A 54 -13.55 -8.14 9.03
CA GLY A 54 -13.48 -6.68 9.07
C GLY A 54 -12.15 -6.13 9.60
N LYS A 55 -11.14 -6.97 9.79
CA LYS A 55 -9.81 -6.54 10.24
C LYS A 55 -8.99 -6.04 9.06
N PRO A 56 -8.10 -5.05 9.22
CA PRO A 56 -7.23 -4.61 8.14
C PRO A 56 -6.42 -5.76 7.55
N LEU A 57 -6.47 -5.92 6.23
CA LEU A 57 -5.65 -6.90 5.52
C LEU A 57 -4.22 -6.38 5.46
N LEU A 58 -3.34 -6.97 6.27
CA LEU A 58 -1.94 -6.58 6.32
C LEU A 58 -1.20 -7.15 5.09
N SER A 59 -0.38 -6.34 4.45
CA SER A 59 0.58 -6.84 3.46
C SER A 59 1.51 -7.83 4.16
N GLU A 60 1.95 -8.85 3.43
CA GLU A 60 3.09 -9.66 3.87
C GLU A 60 4.23 -8.67 4.20
N ARG A 61 4.61 -8.59 5.48
CA ARG A 61 5.81 -7.84 5.81
C ARG A 61 6.94 -8.60 5.14
N VAL A 62 7.69 -7.93 4.28
CA VAL A 62 9.08 -8.31 4.04
C VAL A 62 9.85 -7.94 5.31
N ASP A 63 9.53 -8.59 6.43
CA ASP A 63 10.52 -8.78 7.47
C ASP A 63 11.56 -9.70 6.80
N ASP A 64 12.83 -9.30 6.79
CA ASP A 64 13.95 -10.03 6.17
C ASP A 64 14.12 -11.42 6.80
N ASP A 65 13.20 -12.35 6.53
CA ASP A 65 13.29 -13.75 6.87
C ASP A 65 13.53 -14.51 5.55
N PRO A 66 14.79 -14.85 5.22
CA PRO A 66 15.11 -15.56 4.01
C PRO A 66 14.76 -17.03 4.25
N LYS A 67 13.49 -17.40 4.11
CA LYS A 67 13.08 -18.79 3.92
C LYS A 67 11.65 -18.87 3.42
N GLY A 68 11.58 -19.02 2.09
CA GLY A 68 10.74 -19.99 1.38
C GLY A 68 9.37 -20.31 1.96
N ILE A 69 8.33 -20.02 1.20
CA ILE A 69 7.64 -20.97 0.32
C ILE A 69 6.56 -20.16 -0.38
N SER A 70 6.65 -20.03 -1.71
CA SER A 70 5.48 -19.65 -2.52
C SER A 70 4.61 -20.90 -2.69
N PRO A 71 3.32 -20.89 -2.35
CA PRO A 71 2.38 -21.93 -2.78
C PRO A 71 1.64 -21.54 -4.08
N PHE A 72 2.11 -20.51 -4.79
CA PHE A 72 1.65 -20.17 -6.14
C PHE A 72 2.81 -20.21 -7.14
#